data_AF-A0AA40PPV2-F1
#
_entry.id   AF-A0AA40PPV2-F1
#
_cell.length_a   1.000
_cell.length_b   1.000
_cell.length_c   1.000
_cell.angle_alpha   90.00
_cell.angle_beta   90.00
_cell.angle_gamma   90.00
#
_symmetry.space_group_name_H-M   'P 1'
#
loop_
_entity.id
_entity.type
_entity.pdbx_description
1 polymer ?
#
loop_
_entity_poly.entity_id
_entity_poly.type
_entity_poly.pdbx_seq_one_letter_code
_entity_poly.pdbx_strand_id
1 'polypeptide(L)'
;MVYRLEVNRFIMWHVFRKVTQYLLEAPVYYSALGLMALLKCLPKRLLFPLSRLAGSIAFYCIPDYRKTALTNLALAFPRKTFQERRSLAKQSLQHLMLTGLELLTMEKIVKKIEKIITIAQDPKNPPEGFLPEEVLSPEEIKETFQQLDQQQGVILFCGHQANWELPFLYITKDYPGLALAKSIKNQKLNKKIFSLREIYKGKIVGPKQGIHHAIKTLKQGHLVGIVGDQALLMSSYSYPLFGECAFTTTSPALLAYKTGAPVLAISVYRRSQDYLVIPSKKFYADKSLPMKEATSQLMDKLMGFLEKGIACKPEQWLWVHKRWKRKLSPQLKKKYRYSHILVIVSGTLLYKYHSFLSSLGQKFSGASLTLAVFTPNIHKICIDSSLSCYKILPLKSYHDLLEVPNSFVAVFDLKNCPKSMHKHFKKTGSLHTYTENSLKEQLPNQEDSLEVSLERFFKKSHAN
;
A
#
# COMPACT_ATOMS: atom_id res chain seq x y z
N MET A 1 -47.59 -1.91 -24.82
CA MET A 1 -46.69 -1.04 -25.62
C MET A 1 -45.63 -0.33 -24.76
N VAL A 2 -46.00 0.25 -23.60
CA VAL A 2 -45.09 0.92 -22.65
C VAL A 2 -43.96 0.02 -22.11
N TYR A 3 -44.27 -1.24 -21.75
CA TYR A 3 -43.29 -2.21 -21.24
C TYR A 3 -42.17 -2.55 -22.25
N ARG A 4 -42.48 -2.57 -23.56
CA ARG A 4 -41.50 -2.81 -24.64
C ARG A 4 -40.55 -1.63 -24.83
N LEU A 5 -41.04 -0.41 -24.60
CA LEU A 5 -40.24 0.82 -24.72
C LEU A 5 -39.24 0.97 -23.58
N GLU A 6 -39.61 0.59 -22.35
CA GLU A 6 -38.70 0.63 -21.20
C GLU A 6 -37.58 -0.43 -21.29
N VAL A 7 -37.92 -1.66 -21.72
CA VAL A 7 -36.93 -2.71 -21.97
C VAL A 7 -35.95 -2.30 -23.08
N ASN A 8 -36.45 -1.68 -24.16
CA ASN A 8 -35.60 -1.18 -25.24
C ASN A 8 -34.69 -0.02 -24.81
N ARG A 9 -35.17 0.89 -23.94
CA ARG A 9 -34.33 1.95 -23.36
C ARG A 9 -33.26 1.39 -22.42
N PHE A 10 -33.59 0.38 -21.61
CA PHE A 10 -32.65 -0.28 -20.72
C PHE A 10 -31.56 -1.04 -21.50
N ILE A 11 -31.94 -1.75 -22.56
CA ILE A 11 -31.02 -2.45 -23.47
C ILE A 11 -30.14 -1.43 -24.21
N MET A 12 -30.73 -0.38 -24.80
CA MET A 12 -29.95 0.67 -25.46
C MET A 12 -28.98 1.37 -24.51
N TRP A 13 -29.39 1.65 -23.27
CA TRP A 13 -28.50 2.23 -22.26
C TRP A 13 -27.36 1.27 -21.88
N HIS A 14 -27.65 -0.03 -21.73
CA HIS A 14 -26.62 -1.05 -21.48
C HIS A 14 -25.65 -1.21 -22.65
N VAL A 15 -26.15 -1.22 -23.89
CA VAL A 15 -25.35 -1.28 -25.11
C VAL A 15 -24.50 -0.01 -25.25
N PHE A 16 -25.09 1.17 -25.09
CA PHE A 16 -24.39 2.45 -25.12
C PHE A 16 -23.32 2.53 -24.04
N ARG A 17 -23.60 2.08 -22.81
CA ARG A 17 -22.62 2.03 -21.71
C ARG A 17 -21.47 1.05 -22.02
N LYS A 18 -21.76 -0.11 -22.61
CA LYS A 18 -20.74 -1.06 -23.05
C LYS A 18 -19.90 -0.50 -24.20
N VAL A 19 -20.51 0.18 -25.17
CA VAL A 19 -19.83 0.81 -26.31
C VAL A 19 -18.94 1.95 -25.84
N THR A 20 -19.44 2.84 -24.99
CA THR A 20 -18.63 3.92 -24.39
C THR A 20 -17.50 3.39 -23.53
N GLN A 21 -17.74 2.36 -22.71
CA GLN A 21 -16.67 1.69 -21.97
C GLN A 21 -15.63 1.07 -22.92
N TYR A 22 -16.06 0.44 -24.01
CA TYR A 22 -15.18 -0.15 -25.01
C TYR A 22 -14.34 0.90 -25.74
N LEU A 23 -14.94 2.02 -26.13
CA LEU A 23 -14.25 3.15 -26.77
C LEU A 23 -13.23 3.82 -25.84
N LEU A 24 -13.46 3.81 -24.52
CA LEU A 24 -12.47 4.31 -23.54
C LEU A 24 -11.37 3.27 -23.23
N GLU A 25 -11.70 1.98 -23.24
CA GLU A 25 -10.74 0.91 -22.92
C GLU A 25 -9.83 0.54 -24.09
N ALA A 26 -10.29 0.67 -25.33
CA ALA A 26 -9.56 0.27 -26.52
C ALA A 26 -8.27 1.10 -26.74
N PRO A 27 -8.26 2.45 -26.64
CA PRO A 27 -7.04 3.23 -26.81
C PRO A 27 -5.95 2.87 -25.80
N VAL A 28 -6.32 2.70 -24.52
CA VAL A 28 -5.37 2.29 -23.46
C VAL A 28 -4.80 0.90 -23.77
N TYR A 29 -5.64 -0.02 -24.21
CA TYR A 29 -5.22 -1.38 -24.56
C TYR A 29 -4.28 -1.39 -25.77
N TYR A 30 -4.63 -0.73 -26.88
CA TYR A 30 -3.79 -0.70 -28.07
C TYR A 30 -2.50 0.10 -27.86
N SER A 31 -2.53 1.16 -27.04
CA SER A 31 -1.31 1.86 -26.62
C SER A 31 -0.38 0.94 -25.83
N ALA A 32 -0.92 0.11 -24.93
CA ALA A 32 -0.14 -0.88 -24.20
C ALA A 32 0.45 -1.94 -25.15
N LEU A 33 -0.31 -2.42 -26.13
CA LEU A 33 0.19 -3.37 -27.13
C LEU A 33 1.29 -2.75 -28.02
N GLY A 34 1.10 -1.51 -28.49
CA GLY A 34 2.10 -0.79 -29.25
C GLY A 34 3.39 -0.60 -28.46
N LEU A 35 3.27 -0.21 -27.18
CA LEU A 35 4.41 -0.12 -26.28
C LEU A 35 5.10 -1.48 -26.08
N MET A 36 4.35 -2.56 -25.91
CA MET A 36 4.93 -3.92 -25.84
C MET A 36 5.70 -4.28 -27.11
N ALA A 37 5.17 -3.98 -28.29
CA ALA A 37 5.84 -4.24 -29.57
C ALA A 37 7.16 -3.44 -29.68
N LEU A 38 7.15 -2.17 -29.28
CA LEU A 38 8.37 -1.33 -29.24
C LEU A 38 9.42 -1.89 -28.26
N LEU A 39 9.01 -2.24 -27.05
CA LEU A 39 9.90 -2.81 -26.03
C LEU A 39 10.43 -4.21 -26.44
N LYS A 40 9.74 -4.92 -27.33
CA LYS A 40 10.24 -6.17 -27.91
C LYS A 40 11.44 -5.97 -28.83
N CYS A 41 11.62 -4.81 -29.44
CA CYS A 41 12.80 -4.51 -30.24
C CYS A 41 13.93 -3.89 -29.41
N LEU A 42 13.62 -3.37 -28.21
CA LEU A 42 14.58 -2.65 -27.39
C LEU A 42 15.56 -3.59 -26.63
N PRO A 43 16.87 -3.26 -26.58
CA PRO A 43 17.83 -3.89 -25.68
C PRO A 43 17.44 -3.74 -24.21
N LYS A 44 17.59 -4.80 -23.40
CA LYS A 44 17.27 -4.79 -21.96
C LYS A 44 18.00 -3.68 -21.19
N ARG A 45 19.24 -3.34 -21.60
CA ARG A 45 20.05 -2.28 -20.99
C ARG A 45 19.37 -0.91 -21.02
N LEU A 46 18.46 -0.67 -21.97
CA LEU A 46 17.73 0.59 -22.11
C LEU A 46 16.45 0.66 -21.25
N LEU A 47 15.96 -0.46 -20.71
CA LEU A 47 14.77 -0.46 -19.85
C LEU A 47 14.98 0.36 -18.58
N PHE A 48 16.18 0.29 -17.99
CA PHE A 48 16.50 1.00 -16.75
C PHE A 48 16.60 2.52 -16.94
N PRO A 49 17.33 3.07 -17.94
CA PRO A 49 17.28 4.49 -18.25
C PRO A 49 15.87 5.00 -18.56
N LEU A 50 15.08 4.26 -19.35
CA LEU A 50 13.71 4.64 -19.69
C LEU A 50 12.79 4.66 -18.46
N SER A 51 12.89 3.66 -17.59
CA SER A 51 12.11 3.64 -16.35
C SER A 51 12.51 4.77 -15.40
N ARG A 52 13.80 5.12 -15.33
CA ARG A 52 14.28 6.27 -14.55
C ARG A 52 13.71 7.58 -15.07
N LEU A 53 13.67 7.77 -16.39
CA LEU A 53 13.06 8.95 -17.00
C LEU A 53 11.56 8.98 -16.72
N ALA A 54 10.84 7.92 -17.08
CA ALA A 54 9.38 7.83 -16.90
C ALA A 54 8.97 7.99 -15.43
N GLY A 55 9.70 7.37 -14.50
CA GLY A 55 9.43 7.49 -13.06
C GLY A 55 9.74 8.88 -12.51
N SER A 56 10.76 9.55 -13.05
CA SER A 56 11.04 10.96 -12.71
C SER A 56 9.94 11.88 -13.20
N ILE A 57 9.46 11.69 -14.43
CA ILE A 57 8.32 12.44 -14.98
C ILE A 57 7.08 12.20 -14.09
N ALA A 58 6.76 10.96 -13.77
CA ALA A 58 5.64 10.63 -12.88
C ALA A 58 5.77 11.31 -11.50
N PHE A 59 6.99 11.35 -10.94
CA PHE A 59 7.24 12.02 -9.66
C PHE A 59 6.97 13.54 -9.70
N TYR A 60 7.31 14.22 -10.79
CA TYR A 60 7.09 15.66 -10.91
C TYR A 60 5.66 16.01 -11.35
N CYS A 61 5.10 15.25 -12.29
CA CYS A 61 3.83 15.53 -12.94
C CYS A 61 2.60 14.93 -12.23
N ILE A 62 2.76 13.95 -11.33
CA ILE A 62 1.66 13.32 -10.59
C ILE A 62 1.79 13.60 -9.09
N PRO A 63 1.27 14.75 -8.59
CA PRO A 63 1.41 15.15 -7.20
C PRO A 63 0.91 14.11 -6.20
N ASP A 64 -0.17 13.40 -6.51
CA ASP A 64 -0.77 12.40 -5.61
C ASP A 64 0.17 11.23 -5.31
N TYR A 65 0.92 10.75 -6.32
CA TYR A 65 1.90 9.68 -6.14
C TYR A 65 3.07 10.17 -5.30
N ARG A 66 3.63 11.34 -5.64
CA ARG A 66 4.72 11.97 -4.88
C ARG A 66 4.33 12.19 -3.42
N LYS A 67 3.17 12.81 -3.17
CA LYS A 67 2.69 13.15 -1.83
C LYS A 67 2.38 11.91 -0.99
N THR A 68 1.77 10.90 -1.60
CA THR A 68 1.51 9.62 -0.90
C THR A 68 2.83 8.94 -0.53
N ALA A 69 3.80 8.86 -1.45
CA ALA A 69 5.10 8.29 -1.16
C ALA A 69 5.86 9.03 -0.06
N LEU A 70 5.89 10.37 -0.09
CA LEU A 70 6.51 11.18 0.95
C LEU A 70 5.85 10.99 2.32
N THR A 71 4.52 10.97 2.37
CA THR A 71 3.75 10.75 3.60
C THR A 71 4.07 9.39 4.21
N ASN A 72 4.07 8.34 3.37
CA ASN A 72 4.37 6.98 3.80
C ASN A 72 5.82 6.84 4.28
N LEU A 73 6.78 7.45 3.57
CA LEU A 73 8.18 7.46 3.98
C LEU A 73 8.40 8.28 5.26
N ALA A 74 7.59 9.30 5.52
CA ALA A 74 7.62 10.05 6.78
C ALA A 74 7.16 9.20 7.97
N LEU A 75 6.16 8.33 7.76
CA LEU A 75 5.71 7.36 8.76
C LEU A 75 6.76 6.27 8.99
N ALA A 76 7.30 5.70 7.91
CA ALA A 76 8.22 4.58 8.01
C ALA A 76 9.65 4.96 8.46
N PHE A 77 10.13 6.12 8.01
CA PHE A 77 11.49 6.59 8.26
C PHE A 77 11.48 8.03 8.78
N PRO A 78 10.90 8.28 9.97
CA PRO A 78 10.77 9.62 10.53
C PRO A 78 12.13 10.29 10.78
N ARG A 79 13.18 9.49 11.05
CA ARG A 79 14.55 9.97 11.26
C ARG A 79 15.25 10.43 9.98
N LYS A 80 14.75 10.06 8.79
CA LYS A 80 15.33 10.52 7.53
C LYS A 80 14.90 11.96 7.24
N THR A 81 15.84 12.75 6.77
CA THR A 81 15.58 14.11 6.32
C THR A 81 14.56 14.13 5.18
N PHE A 82 13.94 15.28 4.96
CA PHE A 82 13.02 15.44 3.83
C PHE A 82 13.72 15.13 2.48
N GLN A 83 14.99 15.51 2.30
CA GLN A 83 15.71 15.28 1.05
C GLN A 83 15.97 13.79 0.79
N GLU A 84 16.35 13.03 1.83
CA GLU A 84 16.48 11.57 1.72
C GLU A 84 15.14 10.91 1.37
N ARG A 85 14.06 11.26 2.08
CA ARG A 85 12.71 10.74 1.78
C ARG A 85 12.26 11.14 0.37
N ARG A 86 12.57 12.35 -0.08
CA ARG A 86 12.28 12.82 -1.44
C ARG A 86 13.05 12.02 -2.50
N SER A 87 14.32 11.72 -2.24
CA SER A 87 15.14 10.88 -3.11
C SER A 87 14.58 9.46 -3.19
N LEU A 88 14.27 8.84 -2.05
CA LEU A 88 13.65 7.51 -1.97
C LEU A 88 12.30 7.45 -2.69
N ALA A 89 11.43 8.46 -2.48
CA ALA A 89 10.15 8.55 -3.17
C ALA A 89 10.33 8.58 -4.70
N LYS A 90 11.28 9.38 -5.19
CA LYS A 90 11.58 9.44 -6.64
C LYS A 90 12.09 8.10 -7.15
N GLN A 91 13.06 7.48 -6.46
CA GLN A 91 13.61 6.18 -6.85
C GLN A 91 12.53 5.08 -6.83
N SER A 92 11.65 5.06 -5.85
CA SER A 92 10.49 4.17 -5.79
C SER A 92 9.59 4.27 -7.02
N LEU A 93 9.28 5.47 -7.50
CA LEU A 93 8.53 5.62 -8.74
C LEU A 93 9.31 5.13 -9.98
N GLN A 94 10.63 5.29 -10.00
CA GLN A 94 11.48 4.76 -11.07
C GLN A 94 11.49 3.22 -11.08
N HIS A 95 11.61 2.59 -9.91
CA HIS A 95 11.52 1.14 -9.77
C HIS A 95 10.11 0.63 -10.10
N LEU A 96 9.06 1.34 -9.72
CA LEU A 96 7.69 1.01 -10.11
C LEU A 96 7.51 1.02 -11.64
N MET A 97 8.02 2.06 -12.31
CA MET A 97 7.99 2.11 -13.78
C MET A 97 8.78 0.95 -14.38
N LEU A 98 9.94 0.60 -13.79
CA LEU A 98 10.73 -0.52 -14.25
C LEU A 98 9.98 -1.85 -14.13
N THR A 99 9.37 -2.13 -13.00
CA THR A 99 8.54 -3.33 -12.81
C THR A 99 7.36 -3.36 -13.81
N GLY A 100 6.77 -2.20 -14.11
CA GLY A 100 5.77 -2.07 -15.17
C GLY A 100 6.30 -2.44 -16.56
N LEU A 101 7.45 -1.89 -16.97
CA LEU A 101 8.09 -2.20 -18.26
C LEU A 101 8.53 -3.68 -18.34
N GLU A 102 8.92 -4.26 -17.22
CA GLU A 102 9.29 -5.67 -17.14
C GLU A 102 8.10 -6.59 -17.28
N LEU A 103 6.96 -6.24 -16.69
CA LEU A 103 5.71 -6.95 -16.94
C LEU A 103 5.38 -6.92 -18.44
N LEU A 104 5.54 -5.77 -19.11
CA LEU A 104 5.32 -5.65 -20.55
C LEU A 104 6.36 -6.43 -21.40
N THR A 105 7.51 -6.77 -20.84
CA THR A 105 8.56 -7.56 -21.51
C THR A 105 8.70 -8.97 -20.91
N MET A 106 7.70 -9.44 -20.16
CA MET A 106 7.76 -10.69 -19.40
C MET A 106 8.12 -11.90 -20.28
N GLU A 107 7.60 -11.96 -21.52
CA GLU A 107 7.92 -12.99 -22.52
C GLU A 107 9.45 -13.13 -22.80
N LYS A 108 10.23 -12.05 -22.66
CA LYS A 108 11.71 -12.08 -22.78
C LYS A 108 12.41 -12.41 -21.47
N ILE A 109 11.77 -12.11 -20.34
CA ILE A 109 12.33 -12.32 -18.99
C ILE A 109 12.23 -13.80 -18.63
N VAL A 110 11.05 -14.40 -18.84
CA VAL A 110 10.76 -15.80 -18.51
C VAL A 110 11.71 -16.79 -19.20
N LYS A 111 12.11 -16.53 -20.46
CA LYS A 111 13.08 -17.36 -21.21
C LYS A 111 14.46 -17.48 -20.54
N LYS A 112 14.79 -16.57 -19.63
CA LYS A 112 16.07 -16.53 -18.93
C LYS A 112 15.88 -16.50 -17.41
N ILE A 113 14.71 -16.92 -16.92
CA ILE A 113 14.31 -16.73 -15.52
C ILE A 113 15.31 -17.34 -14.53
N GLU A 114 15.84 -18.52 -14.82
CA GLU A 114 16.87 -19.20 -14.01
C GLU A 114 18.21 -18.47 -14.01
N LYS A 115 18.55 -17.77 -15.09
CA LYS A 115 19.82 -17.04 -15.21
C LYS A 115 19.79 -15.69 -14.50
N ILE A 116 18.60 -15.15 -14.22
CA ILE A 116 18.44 -13.81 -13.63
C ILE A 116 17.91 -13.85 -12.20
N ILE A 117 17.61 -15.03 -11.67
CA ILE A 117 17.19 -15.21 -10.28
C ILE A 117 18.32 -15.93 -9.56
N THR A 118 18.86 -15.27 -8.55
CA THR A 118 19.71 -15.89 -7.54
C THR A 118 18.86 -16.05 -6.28
N ILE A 119 18.75 -17.27 -5.78
CA ILE A 119 18.15 -17.52 -4.46
C ILE A 119 19.25 -17.34 -3.42
N ALA A 120 19.00 -16.56 -2.37
CA ALA A 120 19.91 -16.43 -1.25
C ALA A 120 20.10 -17.80 -0.57
N GLN A 121 21.34 -18.26 -0.53
CA GLN A 121 21.70 -19.63 -0.17
C GLN A 121 22.95 -19.69 0.73
N ASP A 122 23.58 -18.57 1.07
CA ASP A 122 24.79 -18.59 1.88
C ASP A 122 24.45 -18.46 3.38
N PRO A 123 24.48 -19.56 4.17
CA PRO A 123 24.21 -19.48 5.61
C PRO A 123 25.31 -18.75 6.39
N LYS A 124 26.51 -18.56 5.82
CA LYS A 124 27.62 -17.84 6.46
C LYS A 124 27.56 -16.34 6.19
N ASN A 125 26.93 -15.92 5.10
CA ASN A 125 26.74 -14.52 4.72
C ASN A 125 25.27 -14.26 4.37
N PRO A 126 24.40 -14.05 5.38
CA PRO A 126 23.00 -13.79 5.12
C PRO A 126 22.87 -12.47 4.32
N PRO A 127 21.82 -12.34 3.48
CA PRO A 127 21.55 -11.10 2.79
C PRO A 127 21.42 -9.92 3.75
N GLU A 128 21.87 -8.74 3.30
CA GLU A 128 21.82 -7.49 4.07
C GLU A 128 20.51 -7.32 4.84
N GLY A 129 20.61 -7.19 6.17
CA GLY A 129 19.49 -6.96 7.08
C GLY A 129 18.71 -8.20 7.54
N PHE A 130 19.14 -9.40 7.18
CA PHE A 130 18.61 -10.66 7.70
C PHE A 130 19.66 -11.42 8.51
N LEU A 131 19.21 -12.20 9.49
CA LEU A 131 20.06 -13.14 10.22
C LEU A 131 20.01 -14.53 9.55
N PRO A 132 21.05 -15.37 9.70
CA PRO A 132 21.09 -16.71 9.08
C PRO A 132 19.88 -17.59 9.44
N GLU A 133 19.42 -17.50 10.68
CA GLU A 133 18.27 -18.25 11.20
C GLU A 133 16.92 -17.78 10.63
N GLU A 134 16.88 -16.65 9.93
CA GLU A 134 15.64 -16.09 9.36
C GLU A 134 15.40 -16.53 7.91
N VAL A 135 16.43 -17.03 7.24
CA VAL A 135 16.42 -17.39 5.81
C VAL A 135 16.65 -18.89 5.65
N LEU A 136 16.15 -19.47 4.54
CA LEU A 136 16.41 -20.88 4.27
C LEU A 136 17.89 -21.12 3.93
N SER A 137 18.42 -22.22 4.45
CA SER A 137 19.66 -22.84 3.99
C SER A 137 19.47 -23.51 2.62
N PRO A 138 20.55 -23.83 1.88
CA PRO A 138 20.49 -24.61 0.65
C PRO A 138 19.71 -25.92 0.80
N GLU A 139 19.92 -26.62 1.92
CA GLU A 139 19.27 -27.89 2.24
C GLU A 139 17.77 -27.70 2.40
N GLU A 140 17.32 -26.71 3.17
CA GLU A 140 15.89 -26.44 3.37
C GLU A 140 15.21 -25.89 2.11
N ILE A 141 15.95 -25.22 1.21
CA ILE A 141 15.45 -24.84 -0.12
C ILE A 141 15.19 -26.11 -0.93
N LYS A 142 16.14 -27.06 -0.95
CA LYS A 142 15.96 -28.34 -1.63
C LYS A 142 14.79 -29.12 -1.03
N GLU A 143 14.66 -29.16 0.29
CA GLU A 143 13.52 -29.80 0.97
C GLU A 143 12.19 -29.13 0.60
N THR A 144 12.15 -27.80 0.47
CA THR A 144 10.96 -27.09 -0.01
C THR A 144 10.52 -27.56 -1.39
N PHE A 145 11.45 -27.74 -2.32
CA PHE A 145 11.12 -28.25 -3.65
C PHE A 145 10.71 -29.73 -3.62
N GLN A 146 11.38 -30.55 -2.80
CA GLN A 146 10.99 -31.95 -2.57
C GLN A 146 9.58 -32.09 -1.99
N GLN A 147 9.16 -31.18 -1.10
CA GLN A 147 7.78 -31.14 -0.60
C GLN A 147 6.78 -30.94 -1.74
N LEU A 148 7.08 -30.06 -2.70
CA LEU A 148 6.24 -29.87 -3.87
C LEU A 148 6.21 -31.13 -4.76
N ASP A 149 7.34 -31.84 -4.92
CA ASP A 149 7.38 -33.13 -5.62
C ASP A 149 6.49 -34.18 -4.93
N GLN A 150 6.44 -34.15 -3.60
CA GLN A 150 5.62 -35.04 -2.74
C GLN A 150 4.17 -34.57 -2.58
N GLN A 151 3.71 -33.60 -3.39
CA GLN A 151 2.36 -33.05 -3.33
C GLN A 151 2.01 -32.46 -1.95
N GLN A 152 2.97 -31.79 -1.32
CA GLN A 152 2.77 -31.01 -0.11
C GLN A 152 2.80 -29.51 -0.45
N GLY A 153 1.63 -28.87 -0.40
CA GLY A 153 1.47 -27.49 -0.86
C GLY A 153 2.19 -26.48 0.02
N VAL A 154 2.68 -25.40 -0.59
CA VAL A 154 3.41 -24.31 0.08
C VAL A 154 2.75 -22.96 -0.23
N ILE A 155 2.72 -22.07 0.74
CA ILE A 155 2.21 -20.69 0.58
C ILE A 155 3.40 -19.74 0.43
N LEU A 156 3.42 -18.92 -0.62
CA LEU A 156 4.34 -17.79 -0.75
C LEU A 156 3.65 -16.50 -0.35
N PHE A 157 4.31 -15.74 0.52
CA PHE A 157 3.88 -14.42 0.94
C PHE A 157 4.95 -13.39 0.58
N CYS A 158 4.57 -12.29 -0.07
CA CYS A 158 5.50 -11.19 -0.33
C CYS A 158 4.78 -9.83 -0.35
N GLY A 159 5.57 -8.76 -0.46
CA GLY A 159 5.07 -7.42 -0.78
C GLY A 159 5.32 -7.05 -2.24
N HIS A 160 4.77 -5.92 -2.68
CA HIS A 160 5.06 -5.30 -3.97
C HIS A 160 6.45 -4.66 -3.95
N GLN A 161 7.48 -5.48 -3.77
CA GLN A 161 8.90 -5.09 -3.76
C GLN A 161 9.60 -5.61 -5.02
N ALA A 162 10.40 -4.74 -5.64
CA ALA A 162 11.11 -5.02 -6.88
C ALA A 162 10.17 -5.63 -7.94
N ASN A 163 10.53 -6.78 -8.50
CA ASN A 163 9.67 -7.55 -9.39
C ASN A 163 9.15 -8.80 -8.67
N TRP A 164 8.07 -8.62 -7.92
CA TRP A 164 7.43 -9.65 -7.10
C TRP A 164 6.76 -10.78 -7.92
N GLU A 165 6.61 -10.62 -9.24
CA GLU A 165 6.05 -11.66 -10.11
C GLU A 165 7.05 -12.82 -10.31
N LEU A 166 8.35 -12.53 -10.21
CA LEU A 166 9.41 -13.47 -10.57
C LEU A 166 9.50 -14.71 -9.69
N PRO A 167 9.40 -14.64 -8.35
CA PRO A 167 9.43 -15.85 -7.51
C PRO A 167 8.30 -16.83 -7.86
N PHE A 168 7.09 -16.31 -8.10
CA PHE A 168 5.95 -17.15 -8.49
C PHE A 168 6.17 -17.78 -9.87
N LEU A 169 6.63 -17.01 -10.86
CA LEU A 169 6.93 -17.53 -12.20
C LEU A 169 8.09 -18.53 -12.20
N TYR A 170 9.10 -18.33 -11.35
CA TYR A 170 10.24 -19.22 -11.23
C TYR A 170 9.80 -20.62 -10.77
N ILE A 171 9.01 -20.69 -9.70
CA ILE A 171 8.53 -21.96 -9.16
C ILE A 171 7.48 -22.57 -10.11
N THR A 172 6.57 -21.75 -10.66
CA THR A 172 5.49 -22.28 -11.50
C THR A 172 5.91 -22.73 -12.89
N LYS A 173 7.17 -22.51 -13.26
CA LYS A 173 7.80 -23.16 -14.41
C LYS A 173 7.64 -24.69 -14.32
N ASP A 174 7.95 -25.24 -13.15
CA ASP A 174 8.02 -26.69 -12.94
C ASP A 174 6.83 -27.22 -12.13
N TYR A 175 6.22 -26.39 -11.28
CA TYR A 175 5.14 -26.80 -10.37
C TYR A 175 3.80 -26.08 -10.66
N PRO A 176 2.64 -26.74 -10.54
CA PRO A 176 1.37 -26.03 -10.59
C PRO A 176 1.23 -25.03 -9.43
N GLY A 177 0.54 -23.92 -9.68
CA GLY A 177 0.32 -22.93 -8.64
C GLY A 177 -0.85 -21.98 -8.90
N LEU A 178 -1.27 -21.28 -7.85
CA LEU A 178 -2.35 -20.31 -7.90
C LEU A 178 -1.95 -19.03 -7.21
N ALA A 179 -2.05 -17.88 -7.88
CA ALA A 179 -1.87 -16.58 -7.23
C ALA A 179 -3.20 -15.84 -7.10
N LEU A 180 -3.40 -15.21 -5.95
CA LEU A 180 -4.57 -14.38 -5.68
C LEU A 180 -4.31 -12.95 -6.16
N ALA A 181 -5.05 -12.50 -7.17
CA ALA A 181 -4.91 -11.14 -7.69
C ALA A 181 -6.26 -10.50 -8.02
N LYS A 182 -6.39 -9.21 -7.72
CA LYS A 182 -7.56 -8.42 -8.12
C LYS A 182 -7.43 -8.00 -9.59
N SER A 183 -8.50 -8.18 -10.36
CA SER A 183 -8.57 -7.72 -11.73
C SER A 183 -8.47 -6.19 -11.83
N ILE A 184 -7.76 -5.71 -12.84
CA ILE A 184 -7.78 -4.28 -13.21
C ILE A 184 -9.08 -3.95 -13.98
N LYS A 185 -9.44 -2.66 -14.03
CA LYS A 185 -10.72 -2.22 -14.64
C LYS A 185 -10.82 -2.55 -16.14
N ASN A 186 -9.75 -2.28 -16.89
CA ASN A 186 -9.72 -2.52 -18.34
C ASN A 186 -9.66 -4.03 -18.60
N GLN A 187 -10.71 -4.60 -19.18
CA GLN A 187 -10.85 -6.05 -19.28
C GLN A 187 -9.87 -6.66 -20.28
N LYS A 188 -9.63 -5.99 -21.41
CA LYS A 188 -8.68 -6.46 -22.43
C LYS A 188 -7.26 -6.47 -21.90
N LEU A 189 -6.85 -5.38 -21.25
CA LEU A 189 -5.53 -5.29 -20.62
C LEU A 189 -5.40 -6.29 -19.48
N ASN A 190 -6.46 -6.50 -18.69
CA ASN A 190 -6.46 -7.52 -17.63
C ASN A 190 -6.19 -8.92 -18.19
N LYS A 191 -6.88 -9.30 -19.27
CA LYS A 191 -6.67 -10.60 -19.95
C LYS A 191 -5.22 -10.75 -20.41
N LYS A 192 -4.62 -9.70 -21.00
CA LYS A 192 -3.22 -9.74 -21.43
C LYS A 192 -2.25 -9.82 -20.24
N ILE A 193 -2.47 -9.09 -19.15
CA ILE A 193 -1.64 -9.18 -17.94
C ILE A 193 -1.74 -10.59 -17.35
N PHE A 194 -2.95 -11.16 -17.27
CA PHE A 194 -3.14 -12.51 -16.74
C PHE A 194 -2.44 -13.54 -17.63
N SER A 195 -2.52 -13.43 -18.96
CA SER A 195 -1.80 -14.37 -19.82
C SER A 195 -0.28 -14.30 -19.69
N LEU A 196 0.28 -13.13 -19.30
CA LEU A 196 1.70 -13.00 -18.99
C LEU A 196 2.09 -13.63 -17.64
N ARG A 197 1.15 -13.66 -16.68
CA ARG A 197 1.33 -14.31 -15.37
C ARG A 197 1.06 -15.83 -15.40
N GLU A 198 0.29 -16.28 -16.39
CA GLU A 198 -0.04 -17.70 -16.64
C GLU A 198 0.78 -18.31 -17.79
N ILE A 199 1.98 -17.76 -18.07
CA ILE A 199 2.87 -18.31 -19.11
C ILE A 199 3.30 -19.75 -18.78
N TYR A 200 3.47 -20.06 -17.50
CA TYR A 200 3.83 -21.38 -17.02
C TYR A 200 2.62 -22.10 -16.39
N LYS A 201 2.83 -22.99 -15.42
CA LYS A 201 1.78 -23.80 -14.80
C LYS A 201 0.96 -23.04 -13.74
N GLY A 202 1.23 -21.75 -13.55
CA GLY A 202 0.53 -20.87 -12.62
C GLY A 202 -0.84 -20.40 -13.15
N LYS A 203 -1.80 -20.22 -12.25
CA LYS A 203 -3.13 -19.63 -12.53
C LYS A 203 -3.43 -18.43 -11.65
N ILE A 204 -4.14 -17.45 -12.21
CA ILE A 204 -4.53 -16.23 -11.49
C ILE A 204 -6.01 -16.29 -11.16
N VAL A 205 -6.33 -16.18 -9.88
CA VAL A 205 -7.71 -16.21 -9.40
C VAL A 205 -8.06 -14.91 -8.69
N GLY A 206 -9.26 -14.41 -9.02
CA GLY A 206 -9.84 -13.23 -8.39
C GLY A 206 -10.16 -13.46 -6.91
N PRO A 207 -10.37 -12.39 -6.13
CA PRO A 207 -10.71 -12.51 -4.72
C PRO A 207 -12.07 -13.21 -4.47
N LYS A 208 -13.00 -13.17 -5.44
CA LYS A 208 -14.29 -13.87 -5.34
C LYS A 208 -14.04 -15.38 -5.38
N GLN A 209 -14.39 -16.08 -4.29
CA GLN A 209 -14.08 -17.51 -4.06
C GLN A 209 -12.57 -17.85 -4.04
N GLY A 210 -11.68 -16.85 -4.04
CA GLY A 210 -10.24 -17.08 -4.11
C GLY A 210 -9.70 -17.93 -2.96
N ILE A 211 -10.23 -17.76 -1.75
CA ILE A 211 -9.87 -18.58 -0.58
C ILE A 211 -10.24 -20.05 -0.79
N HIS A 212 -11.41 -20.34 -1.34
CA HIS A 212 -11.84 -21.72 -1.59
C HIS A 212 -10.92 -22.39 -2.61
N HIS A 213 -10.59 -21.72 -3.72
CA HIS A 213 -9.65 -22.23 -4.70
C HIS A 213 -8.23 -22.39 -4.13
N ALA A 214 -7.77 -21.48 -3.27
CA ALA A 214 -6.48 -21.58 -2.61
C ALA A 214 -6.42 -22.80 -1.68
N ILE A 215 -7.46 -23.06 -0.87
CA ILE A 215 -7.53 -24.27 -0.02
C ILE A 215 -7.46 -25.53 -0.88
N LYS A 216 -8.24 -25.60 -1.96
CA LYS A 216 -8.23 -26.74 -2.89
C LYS A 216 -6.85 -26.95 -3.50
N THR A 217 -6.21 -25.87 -3.95
CA THR A 217 -4.88 -25.89 -4.56
C THR A 217 -3.82 -26.42 -3.58
N LEU A 218 -3.82 -25.93 -2.33
CA LEU A 218 -2.89 -26.39 -1.31
C LEU A 218 -3.09 -27.88 -0.95
N LYS A 219 -4.34 -28.33 -0.87
CA LYS A 219 -4.67 -29.76 -0.63
C LYS A 219 -4.27 -30.68 -1.78
N GLN A 220 -4.12 -30.15 -2.99
CA GLN A 220 -3.59 -30.86 -4.16
C GLN A 220 -2.05 -30.85 -4.20
N GLY A 221 -1.39 -30.27 -3.19
CA GLY A 221 0.06 -30.23 -3.14
C GLY A 221 0.70 -29.07 -3.90
N HIS A 222 -0.10 -28.10 -4.35
CA HIS A 222 0.38 -27.04 -5.23
C HIS A 222 0.70 -25.74 -4.49
N LEU A 223 1.41 -24.85 -5.18
CA LEU A 223 1.81 -23.55 -4.68
C LEU A 223 0.63 -22.56 -4.58
N VAL A 224 0.57 -21.75 -3.52
CA VAL A 224 -0.31 -20.56 -3.49
C VAL A 224 0.49 -19.29 -3.24
N GLY A 225 0.44 -18.34 -4.18
CA GLY A 225 1.10 -17.03 -4.08
C GLY A 225 0.17 -15.91 -3.61
N ILE A 226 0.61 -15.14 -2.62
CA ILE A 226 -0.15 -14.01 -2.05
C ILE A 226 0.76 -12.79 -1.90
N VAL A 227 0.34 -11.68 -2.50
CA VAL A 227 0.97 -10.37 -2.25
C VAL A 227 0.11 -9.61 -1.24
N GLY A 228 0.62 -9.44 -0.02
CA GLY A 228 -0.21 -9.10 1.16
C GLY A 228 0.20 -7.83 1.91
N ASP A 229 0.72 -6.84 1.21
CA ASP A 229 1.19 -5.56 1.76
C ASP A 229 0.27 -4.37 1.41
N GLN A 230 -0.85 -4.60 0.73
CA GLN A 230 -1.81 -3.54 0.43
C GLN A 230 -2.88 -3.38 1.52
N ALA A 231 -3.18 -2.12 1.83
CA ALA A 231 -4.25 -1.73 2.76
C ALA A 231 -5.62 -2.39 2.46
N LEU A 232 -6.13 -3.17 3.42
CA LEU A 232 -7.44 -3.83 3.34
C LEU A 232 -8.32 -3.46 4.54
N LEU A 233 -9.05 -2.34 4.44
CA LEU A 233 -9.86 -1.81 5.55
C LEU A 233 -11.04 -2.69 5.98
N MET A 234 -11.47 -3.64 5.14
CA MET A 234 -12.50 -4.62 5.53
C MET A 234 -11.96 -5.69 6.49
N SER A 235 -10.64 -5.83 6.61
CA SER A 235 -10.03 -6.75 7.57
C SER A 235 -10.29 -6.25 8.99
N SER A 236 -10.70 -7.14 9.88
CA SER A 236 -10.76 -6.86 11.32
C SER A 236 -9.38 -6.78 11.98
N TYR A 237 -8.32 -7.20 11.26
CA TYR A 237 -6.97 -7.30 11.77
C TYR A 237 -6.06 -6.20 11.20
N SER A 238 -5.11 -5.79 12.02
CA SER A 238 -4.01 -4.89 11.66
C SER A 238 -2.75 -5.34 12.34
N TYR A 239 -1.62 -5.14 11.68
CA TYR A 239 -0.31 -5.53 12.17
C TYR A 239 0.62 -4.31 12.16
N PRO A 240 1.60 -4.22 13.06
CA PRO A 240 2.63 -3.20 12.97
C PRO A 240 3.38 -3.32 11.63
N LEU A 241 3.61 -2.18 10.99
CA LEU A 241 4.53 -2.04 9.87
C LEU A 241 5.18 -0.67 9.99
N PHE A 242 6.48 -0.65 10.28
CA PHE A 242 7.28 0.49 10.70
C PHE A 242 6.68 1.22 11.91
N GLY A 243 6.22 0.46 12.90
CA GLY A 243 5.57 0.97 14.12
C GLY A 243 4.13 1.46 13.93
N GLU A 244 3.63 1.53 12.70
CA GLU A 244 2.28 2.02 12.39
C GLU A 244 1.31 0.87 12.09
N CYS A 245 0.11 0.95 12.65
CA CYS A 245 -0.94 -0.06 12.45
C CYS A 245 -1.39 -0.12 10.99
N ALA A 246 -1.24 -1.29 10.38
CA ALA A 246 -1.37 -1.48 8.95
C ALA A 246 -2.37 -2.62 8.63
N PHE A 247 -3.61 -2.25 8.32
CA PHE A 247 -4.66 -3.21 7.93
C PHE A 247 -4.26 -3.97 6.66
N THR A 248 -4.32 -5.30 6.71
CA THR A 248 -3.98 -6.15 5.57
C THR A 248 -4.79 -7.44 5.56
N THR A 249 -4.61 -8.24 4.50
CA THR A 249 -5.22 -9.56 4.38
C THR A 249 -4.67 -10.52 5.41
N THR A 250 -5.53 -11.38 5.96
CA THR A 250 -5.14 -12.50 6.83
C THR A 250 -5.01 -13.82 6.06
N SER A 251 -5.21 -13.79 4.73
CA SER A 251 -5.25 -14.99 3.90
C SER A 251 -4.05 -15.93 4.06
N PRO A 252 -2.77 -15.46 4.12
CA PRO A 252 -1.64 -16.36 4.27
C PRO A 252 -1.75 -17.24 5.52
N ALA A 253 -1.99 -16.62 6.68
CA ALA A 253 -2.08 -17.33 7.93
C ALA A 253 -3.37 -18.16 8.07
N LEU A 254 -4.50 -17.67 7.56
CA LEU A 254 -5.75 -18.42 7.56
C LEU A 254 -5.66 -19.69 6.71
N LEU A 255 -4.99 -19.60 5.55
CA LEU A 255 -4.75 -20.76 4.68
C LEU A 255 -3.82 -21.75 5.38
N ALA A 256 -2.70 -21.27 5.93
CA ALA A 256 -1.76 -22.11 6.68
C ALA A 256 -2.45 -22.87 7.82
N TYR A 257 -3.29 -22.20 8.60
CA TYR A 257 -4.05 -22.83 9.68
C TYR A 257 -5.00 -23.91 9.16
N LYS A 258 -5.75 -23.61 8.09
CA LYS A 258 -6.77 -24.52 7.52
C LYS A 258 -6.18 -25.72 6.78
N THR A 259 -5.00 -25.59 6.18
CA THR A 259 -4.41 -26.64 5.35
C THR A 259 -3.22 -27.34 6.01
N GLY A 260 -2.59 -26.71 7.01
CA GLY A 260 -1.30 -27.15 7.56
C GLY A 260 -0.11 -26.81 6.68
N ALA A 261 -0.31 -26.11 5.55
CA ALA A 261 0.78 -25.73 4.66
C ALA A 261 1.70 -24.69 5.31
N PRO A 262 3.04 -24.81 5.14
CA PRO A 262 3.96 -23.77 5.57
C PRO A 262 3.81 -22.50 4.72
N VAL A 263 4.13 -21.36 5.32
CA VAL A 263 4.29 -20.07 4.64
C VAL A 263 5.76 -19.72 4.53
N LEU A 264 6.21 -19.43 3.31
CA LEU A 264 7.50 -18.82 3.03
C LEU A 264 7.27 -17.33 2.72
N ALA A 265 7.80 -16.45 3.57
CA ALA A 265 7.85 -15.03 3.27
C ALA A 265 9.04 -14.78 2.33
N ILE A 266 8.83 -13.99 1.28
CA ILE A 266 9.82 -13.74 0.23
C ILE A 266 10.12 -12.24 0.16
N SER A 267 11.40 -11.89 0.27
CA SER A 267 11.91 -10.57 -0.12
C SER A 267 12.58 -10.68 -1.48
N VAL A 268 12.42 -9.66 -2.32
CA VAL A 268 13.00 -9.62 -3.68
C VAL A 268 13.78 -8.34 -3.86
N TYR A 269 15.08 -8.45 -4.13
CA TYR A 269 15.95 -7.32 -4.41
C TYR A 269 16.37 -7.35 -5.87
N ARG A 270 16.10 -6.26 -6.56
CA ARG A 270 16.65 -5.98 -7.88
C ARG A 270 18.08 -5.51 -7.73
N ARG A 271 19.00 -6.15 -8.46
CA ARG A 271 20.40 -5.72 -8.62
C ARG A 271 20.61 -5.21 -10.05
N SER A 272 21.85 -4.90 -10.40
CA SER A 272 22.19 -4.28 -11.71
C SER A 272 21.85 -5.16 -12.91
N GLN A 273 21.94 -6.49 -12.78
CA GLN A 273 21.76 -7.43 -13.90
C GLN A 273 20.73 -8.53 -13.63
N ASP A 274 20.35 -8.73 -12.37
CA ASP A 274 19.57 -9.87 -11.90
C ASP A 274 18.73 -9.52 -10.65
N TYR A 275 18.19 -10.55 -10.02
CA TYR A 275 17.35 -10.48 -8.83
C TYR A 275 17.86 -11.43 -7.77
N LEU A 276 18.01 -10.93 -6.55
CA LEU A 276 18.19 -11.73 -5.37
C LEU A 276 16.83 -12.02 -4.73
N VAL A 277 16.46 -13.29 -4.63
CA VAL A 277 15.26 -13.76 -3.94
C VAL A 277 15.67 -14.33 -2.60
N ILE A 278 15.07 -13.83 -1.53
CA ILE A 278 15.41 -14.15 -0.15
C ILE A 278 14.20 -14.84 0.50
N PRO A 279 14.18 -16.18 0.54
CA PRO A 279 13.12 -16.91 1.21
C PRO A 279 13.37 -16.98 2.72
N SER A 280 12.34 -16.70 3.50
CA SER A 280 12.37 -16.90 4.95
C SER A 280 12.41 -18.37 5.32
N LYS A 281 12.76 -18.70 6.57
CA LYS A 281 12.36 -19.98 7.17
C LYS A 281 10.85 -20.23 7.00
N LYS A 282 10.45 -21.50 6.99
CA LYS A 282 9.05 -21.91 6.94
C LYS A 282 8.34 -21.45 8.22
N PHE A 283 7.30 -20.66 8.07
CA PHE A 283 6.40 -20.33 9.15
C PHE A 283 5.18 -21.26 9.14
N TYR A 284 4.78 -21.73 10.31
CA TYR A 284 3.61 -22.57 10.49
C TYR A 284 2.58 -21.86 11.35
N ALA A 285 1.29 -22.14 11.08
CA ALA A 285 0.23 -21.71 11.98
C ALA A 285 0.21 -22.64 13.20
N ASP A 286 0.17 -22.05 14.40
CA ASP A 286 0.04 -22.82 15.63
C ASP A 286 -1.40 -23.34 15.76
N LYS A 287 -1.56 -24.66 15.59
CA LYS A 287 -2.87 -25.32 15.66
C LYS A 287 -3.33 -25.59 17.10
N SER A 288 -2.48 -25.36 18.10
CA SER A 288 -2.88 -25.45 19.51
C SER A 288 -3.70 -24.23 19.97
N LEU A 289 -3.58 -23.11 19.27
CA LEU A 289 -4.28 -21.87 19.56
C LEU A 289 -5.60 -21.73 18.78
N PRO A 290 -6.57 -20.96 19.29
CA PRO A 290 -7.74 -20.57 18.51
C PRO A 290 -7.32 -19.89 17.19
N MET A 291 -8.05 -20.19 16.10
CA MET A 291 -7.73 -19.74 14.74
C MET A 291 -7.43 -18.23 14.65
N LYS A 292 -8.16 -17.40 15.41
CA LYS A 292 -7.97 -15.93 15.44
C LYS A 292 -6.58 -15.55 15.98
N GLU A 293 -6.14 -16.17 17.06
CA GLU A 293 -4.86 -15.91 17.71
C GLU A 293 -3.71 -16.46 16.88
N ALA A 294 -3.81 -17.70 16.42
CA ALA A 294 -2.84 -18.31 15.51
C ALA A 294 -2.64 -17.47 14.23
N THR A 295 -3.74 -16.99 13.66
CA THR A 295 -3.71 -16.10 12.49
C THR A 295 -2.98 -14.80 12.80
N SER A 296 -3.26 -14.20 13.95
CA SER A 296 -2.66 -12.94 14.35
C SER A 296 -1.16 -13.07 14.57
N GLN A 297 -0.72 -14.10 15.32
CA GLN A 297 0.70 -14.34 15.60
C GLN A 297 1.50 -14.65 14.34
N LEU A 298 0.97 -15.49 13.45
CA LEU A 298 1.64 -15.83 12.21
C LEU A 298 1.74 -14.61 11.29
N MET A 299 0.67 -13.84 11.14
CA MET A 299 0.72 -12.62 10.32
C MET A 299 1.69 -11.57 10.89
N ASP A 300 1.82 -11.45 12.20
CA ASP A 300 2.80 -10.54 12.82
C ASP A 300 4.23 -10.89 12.42
N LYS A 301 4.59 -12.18 12.48
CA LYS A 301 5.89 -12.70 11.99
C LYS A 301 6.11 -12.41 10.51
N LEU A 302 5.09 -12.68 9.67
CA LEU A 302 5.16 -12.44 8.23
C LEU A 302 5.34 -10.94 7.90
N MET A 303 4.63 -10.07 8.63
CA MET A 303 4.73 -8.62 8.47
C MET A 303 6.09 -8.09 8.94
N GLY A 304 6.66 -8.66 10.01
CA GLY A 304 8.03 -8.36 10.45
C GLY A 304 9.09 -8.72 9.41
N PHE A 305 8.98 -9.89 8.77
CA PHE A 305 9.89 -10.28 7.68
C PHE A 305 9.76 -9.34 6.47
N LEU A 306 8.53 -8.96 6.11
CA LEU A 306 8.27 -7.98 5.05
C LEU A 306 8.87 -6.61 5.39
N GLU A 307 8.74 -6.14 6.64
CA GLU A 307 9.29 -4.88 7.11
C GLU A 307 10.81 -4.83 6.94
N LYS A 308 11.52 -5.89 7.37
CA LYS A 308 12.98 -6.03 7.17
C LYS A 308 13.34 -5.96 5.69
N GLY A 309 12.63 -6.70 4.86
CA GLY A 309 12.78 -6.68 3.40
C GLY A 309 12.70 -5.25 2.83
N ILE A 310 11.64 -4.51 3.20
CA ILE A 310 11.42 -3.13 2.77
C ILE A 310 12.50 -2.19 3.33
N ALA A 311 12.90 -2.35 4.59
CA ALA A 311 13.87 -1.49 5.25
C ALA A 311 15.25 -1.49 4.58
N CYS A 312 15.67 -2.64 4.02
CA CYS A 312 16.97 -2.79 3.38
C CYS A 312 17.03 -2.22 1.96
N LYS A 313 15.93 -2.34 1.20
CA LYS A 313 15.79 -1.77 -0.16
C LYS A 313 14.51 -0.93 -0.27
N PRO A 314 14.41 0.19 0.49
CA PRO A 314 13.19 0.98 0.55
C PRO A 314 12.85 1.59 -0.80
N GLU A 315 13.82 1.95 -1.62
CA GLU A 315 13.63 2.47 -2.97
C GLU A 315 12.93 1.48 -3.91
N GLN A 316 12.80 0.21 -3.55
CA GLN A 316 12.21 -0.83 -4.41
C GLN A 316 10.78 -1.22 -4.01
N TRP A 317 10.20 -0.60 -2.98
CA TRP A 317 8.84 -0.88 -2.54
C TRP A 317 7.80 0.12 -3.09
N LEU A 318 6.53 -0.29 -3.15
CA LEU A 318 5.41 0.48 -3.72
C LEU A 318 4.92 1.60 -2.78
N TRP A 319 5.73 2.63 -2.57
CA TRP A 319 5.41 3.76 -1.68
C TRP A 319 4.22 4.61 -2.14
N VAL A 320 3.76 4.49 -3.38
CA VAL A 320 2.60 5.24 -3.92
C VAL A 320 1.25 4.69 -3.45
N HIS A 321 1.21 3.51 -2.83
CA HIS A 321 -0.02 2.98 -2.25
C HIS A 321 -0.29 3.64 -0.91
N LYS A 322 -1.53 4.08 -0.65
CA LYS A 322 -1.94 4.59 0.67
C LYS A 322 -1.99 3.42 1.66
N ARG A 323 -0.83 3.05 2.24
CA ARG A 323 -0.63 1.83 3.06
C ARG A 323 -1.32 1.90 4.41
N TRP A 324 -1.10 2.99 5.15
CA TRP A 324 -1.61 3.19 6.50
C TRP A 324 -2.98 3.89 6.50
N LYS A 325 -3.90 3.37 5.68
CA LYS A 325 -5.30 3.82 5.76
C LYS A 325 -5.89 3.45 7.11
N ARG A 326 -6.78 4.30 7.61
CA ARG A 326 -7.51 4.07 8.85
C ARG A 326 -8.98 3.74 8.60
N LYS A 327 -9.58 3.00 9.52
CA LYS A 327 -11.04 2.79 9.57
C LYS A 327 -11.65 4.05 10.18
N LEU A 328 -12.33 4.84 9.35
CA LEU A 328 -13.03 6.04 9.79
C LEU A 328 -14.54 5.78 9.80
N SER A 329 -15.27 6.66 10.48
CA SER A 329 -16.73 6.67 10.47
C SER A 329 -17.30 6.51 9.04
N PRO A 330 -18.28 5.60 8.82
CA PRO A 330 -18.89 5.38 7.51
C PRO A 330 -19.46 6.65 6.88
N GLN A 331 -19.88 7.61 7.71
CA GLN A 331 -20.52 8.86 7.33
C GLN A 331 -19.60 9.79 6.51
N LEU A 332 -18.27 9.61 6.58
CA LEU A 332 -17.31 10.40 5.81
C LEU A 332 -17.17 9.92 4.35
N LYS A 333 -17.30 10.84 3.39
CA LYS A 333 -16.90 10.60 1.99
C LYS A 333 -15.44 10.20 1.91
N LYS A 334 -15.14 9.21 1.04
CA LYS A 334 -13.78 8.67 0.83
C LYS A 334 -12.71 9.75 0.59
N LYS A 335 -13.05 10.87 -0.07
CA LYS A 335 -12.10 11.98 -0.34
C LYS A 335 -11.67 12.75 0.91
N TYR A 336 -12.52 12.78 1.95
CA TYR A 336 -12.22 13.41 3.24
C TYR A 336 -11.73 12.39 4.28
N ARG A 337 -11.55 11.12 3.88
CA ARG A 337 -10.98 10.11 4.78
C ARG A 337 -9.48 10.30 4.88
N TYR A 338 -9.06 11.02 5.90
CA TYR A 338 -7.65 11.23 6.21
C TYR A 338 -7.09 10.04 6.97
N SER A 339 -5.81 9.72 6.73
CA SER A 339 -5.12 8.67 7.47
C SER A 339 -4.43 9.22 8.72
N HIS A 340 -3.89 10.44 8.60
CA HIS A 340 -3.13 11.14 9.63
C HIS A 340 -3.48 12.63 9.51
N ILE A 341 -3.91 13.26 10.60
CA ILE A 341 -4.36 14.65 10.66
C ILE A 341 -3.51 15.38 11.71
N LEU A 342 -3.02 16.56 11.33
CA LEU A 342 -2.42 17.51 12.26
C LEU A 342 -3.42 18.64 12.54
N VAL A 343 -3.56 19.01 13.80
CA VAL A 343 -4.23 20.24 14.21
C VAL A 343 -3.20 21.12 14.92
N ILE A 344 -3.09 22.38 14.52
CA ILE A 344 -2.15 23.35 15.07
C ILE A 344 -2.94 24.41 15.81
N VAL A 345 -2.61 24.63 17.09
CA VAL A 345 -3.31 25.56 17.96
C VAL A 345 -2.34 26.28 18.90
N SER A 346 -2.68 27.50 19.30
CA SER A 346 -2.00 28.19 20.41
C SER A 346 -2.48 27.62 21.74
N GLY A 347 -1.59 27.39 22.70
CA GLY A 347 -1.96 26.92 24.04
C GLY A 347 -2.97 27.85 24.74
N THR A 348 -2.87 29.16 24.51
CA THR A 348 -3.83 30.16 25.02
C THR A 348 -5.22 30.06 24.40
N LEU A 349 -5.35 29.43 23.23
CA LEU A 349 -6.62 29.29 22.49
C LEU A 349 -7.19 27.87 22.59
N LEU A 350 -6.57 26.98 23.37
CA LEU A 350 -7.01 25.59 23.49
C LEU A 350 -8.47 25.51 23.98
N TYR A 351 -8.82 26.29 25.01
CA TYR A 351 -10.18 26.36 25.54
C TYR A 351 -11.18 26.87 24.50
N LYS A 352 -10.82 27.91 23.74
CA LYS A 352 -11.66 28.47 22.66
C LYS A 352 -12.03 27.42 21.61
N TYR A 353 -11.09 26.55 21.23
CA TYR A 353 -11.30 25.53 20.21
C TYR A 353 -11.68 24.16 20.78
N HIS A 354 -11.90 24.04 22.09
CA HIS A 354 -12.11 22.77 22.76
C HIS A 354 -13.25 21.95 22.12
N SER A 355 -14.41 22.58 21.97
CA SER A 355 -15.60 21.91 21.41
C SER A 355 -15.41 21.50 19.93
N PHE A 356 -14.69 22.31 19.14
CA PHE A 356 -14.27 21.93 17.78
C PHE A 356 -13.31 20.73 17.79
N LEU A 357 -12.30 20.73 18.66
CA LEU A 357 -11.31 19.65 18.76
C LEU A 357 -11.96 18.34 19.21
N SER A 358 -12.85 18.39 20.20
CA SER A 358 -13.64 17.25 20.67
C SER A 358 -14.52 16.69 19.55
N SER A 359 -15.27 17.57 18.87
CA SER A 359 -16.09 17.21 17.71
C SER A 359 -15.26 16.58 16.58
N LEU A 360 -14.11 17.16 16.23
CA LEU A 360 -13.20 16.61 15.23
C LEU A 360 -12.70 15.23 15.66
N GLY A 361 -12.33 15.06 16.93
CA GLY A 361 -11.86 13.81 17.51
C GLY A 361 -12.89 12.69 17.40
N GLN A 362 -14.12 12.97 17.81
CA GLN A 362 -15.24 12.02 17.72
C GLN A 362 -15.57 11.66 16.26
N LYS A 363 -15.66 12.67 15.39
CA LYS A 363 -16.04 12.51 13.99
C LYS A 363 -14.99 11.77 13.15
N PHE A 364 -13.71 11.96 13.48
CA PHE A 364 -12.59 11.25 12.86
C PHE A 364 -12.07 10.10 13.75
N SER A 365 -12.93 9.53 14.59
CA SER A 365 -12.63 8.33 15.38
C SER A 365 -12.03 7.24 14.48
N GLY A 366 -10.82 6.80 14.84
CA GLY A 366 -10.00 5.85 14.10
C GLY A 366 -8.90 6.46 13.23
N ALA A 367 -8.92 7.76 12.92
CA ALA A 367 -7.78 8.47 12.33
C ALA A 367 -6.62 8.55 13.33
N SER A 368 -5.40 8.75 12.83
CA SER A 368 -4.30 9.21 13.67
C SER A 368 -4.38 10.74 13.78
N LEU A 369 -4.65 11.25 14.97
CA LEU A 369 -4.80 12.67 15.24
C LEU A 369 -3.59 13.18 16.03
N THR A 370 -2.98 14.26 15.58
CA THR A 370 -1.89 14.94 16.31
C THR A 370 -2.29 16.38 16.58
N LEU A 371 -2.16 16.81 17.84
CA LEU A 371 -2.43 18.18 18.26
C LEU A 371 -1.11 18.88 18.58
N ALA A 372 -0.67 19.74 17.67
CA ALA A 372 0.48 20.62 17.82
C ALA A 372 0.10 21.85 18.63
N VAL A 373 0.57 21.93 19.87
CA VAL A 373 0.23 23.00 20.82
C VAL A 373 1.44 23.93 20.99
N PHE A 374 1.30 25.17 20.54
CA PHE A 374 2.32 26.20 20.76
C PHE A 374 2.19 26.78 22.16
N THR A 375 3.16 26.52 23.04
CA THR A 375 3.17 27.06 24.40
C THR A 375 4.59 27.22 24.94
N PRO A 376 4.88 28.30 25.67
CA PRO A 376 6.14 28.42 26.41
C PRO A 376 6.17 27.49 27.64
N ASN A 377 5.00 27.07 28.15
CA ASN A 377 4.85 26.28 29.38
C ASN A 377 4.28 24.90 29.09
N ILE A 378 5.15 23.97 28.66
CA ILE A 378 4.75 22.60 28.27
C ILE A 378 4.05 21.86 29.42
N HIS A 379 4.54 22.02 30.66
CA HIS A 379 3.98 21.37 31.84
C HIS A 379 2.57 21.85 32.23
N LYS A 380 2.10 22.96 31.66
CA LYS A 380 0.76 23.51 31.92
C LYS A 380 -0.29 23.06 30.90
N ILE A 381 0.06 22.21 29.93
CA ILE A 381 -0.91 21.65 29.01
C ILE A 381 -1.78 20.64 29.78
N CYS A 382 -2.92 21.10 30.28
CA CYS A 382 -3.94 20.22 30.87
C CYS A 382 -4.93 19.81 29.77
N ILE A 383 -4.99 18.52 29.48
CA ILE A 383 -5.85 17.96 28.44
C ILE A 383 -6.80 17.01 29.12
N ASP A 384 -8.09 17.32 29.04
CA ASP A 384 -9.13 16.45 29.59
C ASP A 384 -9.36 15.21 28.71
N SER A 385 -10.17 14.29 29.23
CA SER A 385 -10.47 13.01 28.58
C SER A 385 -11.10 13.13 27.19
N SER A 386 -11.75 14.25 26.85
CA SER A 386 -12.39 14.44 25.54
C SER A 386 -11.37 14.58 24.40
N LEU A 387 -10.14 14.99 24.71
CA LEU A 387 -9.04 15.14 23.75
C LEU A 387 -8.02 14.00 23.82
N SER A 388 -8.31 12.92 24.56
CA SER A 388 -7.45 11.74 24.70
C SER A 388 -7.14 11.02 23.38
N CYS A 389 -7.95 11.24 22.35
CA CYS A 389 -7.72 10.69 21.00
C CYS A 389 -6.58 11.36 20.22
N TYR A 390 -6.04 12.49 20.71
CA TYR A 390 -4.93 13.20 20.07
C TYR A 390 -3.59 12.81 20.67
N LYS A 391 -2.62 12.53 19.80
CA LYS A 391 -1.19 12.57 20.18
C LYS A 391 -0.78 14.02 20.33
N ILE A 392 -0.30 14.40 21.52
CA ILE A 392 0.06 15.78 21.82
C ILE A 392 1.50 16.04 21.43
N LEU A 393 1.69 17.13 20.71
CA LEU A 393 3.00 17.61 20.26
C LEU A 393 3.19 19.04 20.79
N PRO A 394 3.86 19.21 21.94
CA PRO A 394 4.17 20.53 22.45
C PRO A 394 5.27 21.18 21.60
N LEU A 395 5.09 22.46 21.26
CA LEU A 395 6.01 23.23 20.42
C LEU A 395 6.32 24.56 21.09
N LYS A 396 7.60 24.95 21.10
CA LYS A 396 8.04 26.26 21.60
C LYS A 396 8.07 27.27 20.46
N SER A 397 8.39 26.82 19.24
CA SER A 397 8.57 27.69 18.09
C SER A 397 8.03 27.09 16.79
N TYR A 398 7.93 27.91 15.74
CA TYR A 398 7.58 27.42 14.40
C TYR A 398 8.68 26.55 13.79
N HIS A 399 9.92 26.72 14.24
CA HIS A 399 11.05 25.91 13.80
C HIS A 399 10.86 24.45 14.18
N ASP A 400 10.45 24.20 15.42
CA ASP A 400 10.15 22.86 15.94
C ASP A 400 9.14 22.13 15.04
N LEU A 401 8.13 22.86 14.54
CA LEU A 401 7.11 22.29 13.64
C LEU A 401 7.66 21.94 12.25
N LEU A 402 8.68 22.66 11.75
CA LEU A 402 9.32 22.38 10.47
C LEU A 402 10.21 21.13 10.52
N GLU A 403 10.69 20.77 11.70
CA GLU A 403 11.49 19.55 11.92
C GLU A 403 10.62 18.29 11.98
N VAL A 404 9.33 18.44 12.31
CA VAL A 404 8.39 17.31 12.39
C VAL A 404 8.29 16.63 11.03
N PRO A 405 8.55 15.31 10.94
CA PRO A 405 8.34 14.56 9.71
C PRO A 405 6.90 14.69 9.24
N ASN A 406 6.69 15.31 8.08
CA ASN A 406 5.34 15.51 7.56
C ASN A 406 4.71 14.18 7.06
N SER A 407 4.03 13.49 7.96
CA SER A 407 3.16 12.35 7.69
C SER A 407 1.68 12.74 7.59
N PHE A 408 1.37 14.04 7.65
CA PHE A 408 0.00 14.53 7.78
C PHE A 408 -0.62 14.79 6.41
N VAL A 409 -1.68 14.03 6.09
CA VAL A 409 -2.41 14.18 4.84
C VAL A 409 -3.21 15.48 4.83
N ALA A 410 -3.76 15.85 5.99
CA ALA A 410 -4.48 17.08 6.22
C ALA A 410 -3.92 17.82 7.44
N VAL A 411 -3.87 19.14 7.34
CA VAL A 411 -3.45 20.05 8.41
C VAL A 411 -4.55 21.07 8.67
N PHE A 412 -5.02 21.16 9.91
CA PHE A 412 -5.92 22.19 10.41
C PHE A 412 -5.10 23.21 11.18
N ASP A 413 -5.03 24.43 10.67
CA ASP A 413 -4.28 25.53 11.26
C ASP A 413 -5.25 26.52 11.91
N LEU A 414 -5.47 26.33 13.22
CA LEU A 414 -6.26 27.21 14.07
C LEU A 414 -5.41 28.31 14.73
N LYS A 415 -4.08 28.27 14.54
CA LYS A 415 -3.15 29.27 15.04
C LYS A 415 -2.96 30.44 14.06
N ASN A 416 -3.33 30.26 12.79
CA ASN A 416 -3.01 31.18 11.68
C ASN A 416 -1.49 31.29 11.47
N CYS A 417 -0.85 30.15 11.20
CA CYS A 417 0.56 30.06 10.90
C CYS A 417 0.95 30.87 9.65
N PRO A 418 2.22 31.32 9.56
CA PRO A 418 2.72 32.02 8.38
C PRO A 418 2.53 31.21 7.09
N LYS A 419 2.34 31.90 5.95
CA LYS A 419 2.18 31.27 4.62
C LYS A 419 3.34 30.32 4.26
N SER A 420 4.54 30.57 4.79
CA SER A 420 5.72 29.68 4.63
C SER A 420 5.47 28.28 5.19
N MET A 421 4.76 28.15 6.32
CA MET A 421 4.39 26.86 6.92
C MET A 421 3.45 26.06 6.01
N HIS A 422 2.44 26.71 5.43
CA HIS A 422 1.52 26.04 4.51
C HIS A 422 2.24 25.57 3.24
N LYS A 423 3.17 26.39 2.72
CA LYS A 423 4.04 26.02 1.61
C LYS A 423 4.91 24.81 1.97
N HIS A 424 5.46 24.78 3.19
CA HIS A 424 6.21 23.63 3.70
C HIS A 424 5.36 22.35 3.67
N PHE A 425 4.21 22.32 4.35
CA PHE A 425 3.36 21.13 4.40
C PHE A 425 2.92 20.65 3.01
N LYS A 426 2.51 21.57 2.12
CA LYS A 426 2.16 21.22 0.74
C LYS A 426 3.33 20.64 -0.06
N LYS A 427 4.56 21.16 0.17
CA LYS A 427 5.80 20.69 -0.47
C LYS A 427 6.22 19.31 0.07
N THR A 428 6.05 19.07 1.37
CA THR A 428 6.59 17.89 2.06
C THR A 428 5.65 16.69 2.13
N GLY A 429 4.36 16.84 1.81
CA GLY A 429 3.46 15.69 1.65
C GLY A 429 1.96 16.00 1.74
N SER A 430 1.56 17.05 2.44
CA SER A 430 0.15 17.30 2.74
C SER A 430 -0.67 17.61 1.50
N LEU A 431 -1.86 17.02 1.43
CA LEU A 431 -2.83 17.25 0.36
C LEU A 431 -3.70 18.45 0.65
N HIS A 432 -4.08 18.64 1.92
CA HIS A 432 -5.03 19.66 2.34
C HIS A 432 -4.49 20.45 3.53
N THR A 433 -4.74 21.76 3.51
CA THR A 433 -4.43 22.69 4.59
C THR A 433 -5.66 23.57 4.80
N TYR A 434 -6.24 23.53 5.98
CA TYR A 434 -7.44 24.27 6.36
C TYR A 434 -7.05 25.31 7.41
N THR A 435 -7.13 26.60 7.06
CA THR A 435 -6.95 27.70 8.02
C THR A 435 -8.27 27.99 8.72
N GLU A 436 -8.21 28.64 9.89
CA GLU A 436 -9.40 29.13 10.58
C GLU A 436 -10.32 29.93 9.63
N ASN A 437 -9.76 30.85 8.85
CA ASN A 437 -10.53 31.65 7.89
C ASN A 437 -11.22 30.78 6.82
N SER A 438 -10.51 29.80 6.26
CA SER A 438 -11.10 28.89 5.26
C SER A 438 -12.17 27.95 5.84
N LEU A 439 -12.17 27.73 7.16
CA LEU A 439 -13.23 27.00 7.85
C LEU A 439 -14.42 27.92 8.11
N LYS A 440 -14.18 29.19 8.49
CA LYS A 440 -15.22 30.22 8.67
C LYS A 440 -15.97 30.54 7.38
N GLU A 441 -15.28 30.58 6.24
CA GLU A 441 -15.91 30.74 4.91
C GLU A 441 -16.93 29.63 4.57
N GLN A 442 -16.86 28.50 5.27
CA GLN A 442 -17.79 27.39 5.10
C GLN A 442 -18.95 27.44 6.08
N LEU A 443 -19.04 28.45 6.94
CA LEU A 443 -20.16 28.60 7.86
C LEU A 443 -21.41 29.14 7.12
N PRO A 444 -22.62 28.70 7.52
CA PRO A 444 -23.87 29.28 7.03
C PRO A 444 -23.97 30.77 7.39
N ASN A 445 -23.67 31.11 8.65
CA ASN A 445 -23.67 32.46 9.20
C ASN A 445 -22.33 32.75 9.88
N GLN A 446 -21.95 34.04 9.99
CA GLN A 446 -20.67 34.43 10.62
C GLN A 446 -20.61 34.16 12.13
N GLU A 447 -21.76 34.03 12.79
CA GLU A 447 -21.88 33.73 14.23
C GLU A 447 -21.80 32.24 14.55
N ASP A 448 -21.91 31.37 13.54
CA ASP A 448 -21.92 29.92 13.74
C ASP A 448 -20.56 29.42 14.26
N SER A 449 -20.59 28.36 15.08
CA SER A 449 -19.36 27.74 15.57
C SER A 449 -18.61 27.01 14.46
N LEU A 450 -17.28 26.89 14.58
CA LEU A 450 -16.46 26.11 13.63
C LEU A 450 -16.89 24.64 13.54
N GLU A 451 -17.62 24.10 14.51
CA GLU A 451 -18.18 22.74 14.43
C GLU A 451 -19.19 22.60 13.29
N VAL A 452 -19.94 23.65 13.00
CA VAL A 452 -20.88 23.69 11.86
C VAL A 452 -20.12 23.50 10.55
N SER A 453 -18.90 24.04 10.44
CA SER A 453 -18.04 23.81 9.27
C SER A 453 -17.67 22.33 9.12
N LEU A 454 -17.37 21.65 10.24
CA LEU A 454 -17.15 20.21 10.24
C LEU A 454 -18.42 19.49 9.80
N GLU A 455 -19.57 19.78 10.40
CA GLU A 455 -20.84 19.15 10.03
C GLU A 455 -21.16 19.28 8.54
N ARG A 456 -20.85 20.41 7.91
CA ARG A 456 -21.04 20.59 6.48
C ARG A 456 -20.14 19.69 5.65
N PHE A 457 -18.91 19.40 6.09
CA PHE A 457 -18.09 18.36 5.45
C PHE A 457 -18.81 16.99 5.47
N PHE A 458 -19.52 16.68 6.56
CA PHE A 458 -20.31 15.44 6.72
C PHE A 458 -21.64 15.46 5.94
N LYS A 459 -22.37 16.58 5.94
CA LYS A 459 -23.64 16.72 5.22
C LYS A 459 -23.43 16.74 3.70
N LYS A 460 -22.41 17.46 3.21
CA LYS A 460 -21.96 17.37 1.80
C LYS A 460 -21.48 15.95 1.44
N SER A 461 -21.20 15.07 2.42
CA SER A 461 -20.96 13.66 2.17
C SER A 461 -22.18 12.76 2.01
N HIS A 462 -23.38 13.20 2.39
CA HIS A 462 -24.61 12.47 2.14
C HIS A 462 -25.31 12.89 0.84
N ALA A 463 -25.08 14.10 0.35
CA ALA A 463 -25.86 14.71 -0.76
C ALA A 463 -25.23 14.61 -2.17
N ASN A 464 -24.35 13.63 -2.46
CA ASN A 464 -23.89 13.32 -3.83
C ASN A 464 -23.31 11.92 -3.90
#